data_AF-A0AB34K9F7-F1
#
_entry.id   AF-A0AB34K9F7-F1
#
_cell.length_a   1.000
_cell.length_b   1.000
_cell.length_c   1.000
_cell.angle_alpha   90.00
_cell.angle_beta   90.00
_cell.angle_gamma   90.00
#
_symmetry.space_group_name_H-M   'P 1'
#
loop_
_entity.id
_entity.type
_entity.pdbx_description
1 polymer ?
#
loop_
_entity_poly.entity_id
_entity_poly.type
_entity_poly.pdbx_seq_one_letter_code
_entity_poly.pdbx_strand_id
1 'polypeptide(L)'
;MDSVSKGLAVLLEAGRRDRINAMDELRQGKKYGHWIWFVFPTLAARGGDMFSAMQVNGAGADLRNEQEAAAYAVHPELRSNLVDAFNTLESAMAKHHSQAPWKVLDEEFGREAVGEWLNGPVDSFKVWASATLFATLAYRKGDDELRQAALNVLSHFKGDVIYSAGGKGTSGHVHGPASNQMYVLKGPDQETLRILGETNWSAIAGDSTKNEL
;
A
#
# COMPACT_ATOMS: atom_id res chain seq x y z
N MET A 1 -17.37 17.58 -13.49
CA MET A 1 -16.63 16.47 -12.84
C MET A 1 -17.52 15.89 -11.77
N ASP A 2 -17.65 14.57 -11.72
CA ASP A 2 -18.29 13.89 -10.60
C ASP A 2 -17.45 13.99 -9.32
N SER A 3 -18.01 13.56 -8.18
CA SER A 3 -17.34 13.61 -6.88
C SER A 3 -16.04 12.80 -6.84
N VAL A 4 -15.93 11.72 -7.62
CA VAL A 4 -14.74 10.87 -7.67
C VAL A 4 -13.61 11.59 -8.42
N SER A 5 -13.89 12.10 -9.60
CA SER A 5 -12.94 12.87 -10.41
C SER A 5 -12.40 14.09 -9.67
N LYS A 6 -13.27 14.80 -8.95
CA LYS A 6 -12.86 15.94 -8.11
C LYS A 6 -11.94 15.49 -6.96
N GLY A 7 -12.25 14.37 -6.31
CA GLY A 7 -11.41 13.79 -5.24
C GLY A 7 -10.01 13.43 -5.75
N LEU A 8 -9.93 12.74 -6.89
CA LEU A 8 -8.65 12.35 -7.49
C LEU A 8 -7.80 13.55 -7.90
N ALA A 9 -8.40 14.61 -8.45
CA ALA A 9 -7.66 15.84 -8.78
C ALA A 9 -7.06 16.51 -7.53
N VAL A 10 -7.78 16.48 -6.41
CA VAL A 10 -7.27 17.02 -5.13
C VAL A 10 -6.13 16.16 -4.60
N LEU A 11 -6.25 14.82 -4.63
CA LEU A 11 -5.18 13.91 -4.22
C LEU A 11 -3.92 14.06 -5.08
N LEU A 12 -4.13 14.22 -6.40
CA LEU A 12 -3.06 14.46 -7.34
C LEU A 12 -2.32 15.75 -6.98
N GLU A 13 -3.00 16.87 -6.83
CA GLU A 13 -2.33 18.13 -6.52
C GLU A 13 -1.67 18.12 -5.12
N ALA A 14 -2.39 17.65 -4.10
CA ALA A 14 -1.88 17.64 -2.73
C ALA A 14 -0.60 16.83 -2.59
N GLY A 15 -0.55 15.63 -3.19
CA GLY A 15 0.60 14.74 -3.11
C GLY A 15 1.73 15.00 -4.11
N ARG A 16 1.67 16.09 -4.89
CA ARG A 16 2.60 16.31 -6.02
C ARG A 16 4.07 16.36 -5.58
N ARG A 17 4.37 17.09 -4.48
CA ARG A 17 5.74 17.18 -3.95
C ARG A 17 6.16 15.88 -3.24
N ASP A 18 5.23 15.27 -2.54
CA ASP A 18 5.44 14.01 -1.82
C ASP A 18 5.84 12.88 -2.75
N ARG A 19 5.21 12.78 -3.93
CA ARG A 19 5.59 11.78 -4.94
C ARG A 19 7.00 12.01 -5.48
N ILE A 20 7.43 13.25 -5.69
CA ILE A 20 8.80 13.55 -6.14
C ILE A 20 9.81 13.13 -5.06
N ASN A 21 9.60 13.57 -3.83
CA ASN A 21 10.50 13.25 -2.70
C ASN A 21 10.56 11.73 -2.46
N ALA A 22 9.42 11.05 -2.51
CA ALA A 22 9.34 9.60 -2.34
C ALA A 22 10.19 8.86 -3.36
N MET A 23 10.17 9.28 -4.63
CA MET A 23 10.98 8.64 -5.67
C MET A 23 12.47 8.80 -5.40
N ASP A 24 12.91 9.96 -4.92
CA ASP A 24 14.32 10.20 -4.58
C ASP A 24 14.77 9.38 -3.37
N GLU A 25 13.91 9.27 -2.35
CA GLU A 25 14.15 8.46 -1.15
C GLU A 25 14.15 6.95 -1.47
N LEU A 26 13.16 6.46 -2.22
CA LEU A 26 13.07 5.05 -2.61
C LEU A 26 14.26 4.63 -3.49
N ARG A 27 14.76 5.49 -4.39
CA ARG A 27 15.98 5.21 -5.16
C ARG A 27 17.21 5.09 -4.27
N GLN A 28 17.27 5.84 -3.18
CA GLN A 28 18.31 5.72 -2.15
C GLN A 28 18.12 4.47 -1.27
N GLY A 29 16.99 3.79 -1.39
CA GLY A 29 16.69 2.54 -0.71
C GLY A 29 16.05 2.69 0.66
N LYS A 30 15.72 3.92 1.08
CA LYS A 30 15.19 4.20 2.42
C LYS A 30 14.25 5.39 2.41
N LYS A 31 13.13 5.25 3.10
CA LYS A 31 12.12 6.29 3.34
C LYS A 31 12.51 7.13 4.56
N TYR A 32 12.44 8.44 4.42
CA TYR A 32 12.68 9.43 5.47
C TYR A 32 11.49 10.40 5.66
N GLY A 33 10.69 10.62 4.61
CA GLY A 33 9.58 11.57 4.61
C GLY A 33 8.21 10.99 5.00
N HIS A 34 7.24 11.87 5.24
CA HIS A 34 5.86 11.53 5.56
C HIS A 34 4.93 11.58 4.33
N TRP A 35 5.22 10.76 3.32
CA TRP A 35 4.52 10.79 2.02
C TRP A 35 3.64 9.56 1.75
N ILE A 36 3.62 8.57 2.66
CA ILE A 36 3.13 7.21 2.38
C ILE A 36 1.73 7.16 1.76
N TRP A 37 0.81 7.99 2.24
CA TRP A 37 -0.60 8.00 1.82
C TRP A 37 -0.81 8.47 0.38
N PHE A 38 0.04 9.38 -0.10
CA PHE A 38 -0.05 9.94 -1.44
C PHE A 38 0.64 9.09 -2.52
N VAL A 39 1.51 8.17 -2.10
CA VAL A 39 2.35 7.35 -2.97
C VAL A 39 1.81 5.92 -3.06
N PHE A 40 1.42 5.34 -1.93
CA PHE A 40 0.81 4.02 -1.83
C PHE A 40 -0.56 4.13 -1.15
N PRO A 41 -1.56 4.69 -1.86
CA PRO A 41 -2.86 4.95 -1.26
C PRO A 41 -3.56 3.65 -0.87
N THR A 42 -4.31 3.71 0.22
CA THR A 42 -5.09 2.59 0.74
C THR A 42 -6.58 2.96 0.79
N LEU A 43 -7.44 2.00 1.12
CA LEU A 43 -8.83 2.32 1.42
C LEU A 43 -8.92 3.01 2.78
N ALA A 44 -9.81 3.99 2.92
CA ALA A 44 -10.08 4.63 4.21
C ALA A 44 -10.49 3.60 5.29
N ALA A 45 -11.20 2.54 4.88
CA ALA A 45 -11.60 1.44 5.76
C ALA A 45 -10.49 0.41 6.04
N ARG A 46 -9.38 0.43 5.27
CA ARG A 46 -8.27 -0.53 5.41
C ARG A 46 -6.96 0.11 4.97
N GLY A 47 -6.15 0.50 5.94
CA GLY A 47 -4.88 1.20 5.70
C GLY A 47 -4.95 2.69 6.05
N GLY A 48 -6.12 3.31 5.99
CA GLY A 48 -6.33 4.68 6.46
C GLY A 48 -6.18 4.86 7.97
N ASP A 49 -5.90 6.08 8.41
CA ASP A 49 -5.71 6.43 9.82
C ASP A 49 -6.07 7.89 10.14
N MET A 50 -5.89 8.29 11.40
CA MET A 50 -6.16 9.67 11.82
C MET A 50 -5.22 10.72 11.20
N PHE A 51 -4.01 10.36 10.78
CA PHE A 51 -3.05 11.28 10.17
C PHE A 51 -3.37 11.52 8.70
N SER A 52 -3.73 10.47 7.96
CA SER A 52 -4.16 10.60 6.56
C SER A 52 -5.38 11.52 6.45
N ALA A 53 -6.32 11.44 7.40
CA ALA A 53 -7.51 12.30 7.47
C ALA A 53 -7.17 13.80 7.57
N MET A 54 -6.01 14.15 8.13
CA MET A 54 -5.56 15.54 8.31
C MET A 54 -4.83 16.12 7.09
N GLN A 55 -4.39 15.28 6.14
CA GLN A 55 -3.53 15.73 5.04
C GLN A 55 -4.24 16.62 4.01
N VAL A 56 -5.54 16.43 3.80
CA VAL A 56 -6.30 17.08 2.72
C VAL A 56 -7.51 17.82 3.28
N ASN A 57 -7.29 18.89 4.06
CA ASN A 57 -8.36 19.74 4.61
C ASN A 57 -9.59 18.96 5.15
N GLY A 58 -9.36 17.85 5.86
CA GLY A 58 -10.41 16.98 6.41
C GLY A 58 -11.04 15.96 5.45
N ALA A 59 -10.71 15.96 4.16
CA ALA A 59 -11.14 14.94 3.18
C ALA A 59 -10.28 13.66 3.24
N GLY A 60 -9.07 13.76 3.77
CA GLY A 60 -8.11 12.66 3.88
C GLY A 60 -7.36 12.34 2.59
N ALA A 61 -6.22 11.64 2.74
CA ALA A 61 -5.41 11.15 1.62
C ALA A 61 -5.75 9.72 1.18
N ASP A 62 -6.67 9.03 1.88
CA ASP A 62 -7.09 7.67 1.54
C ASP A 62 -8.24 7.64 0.53
N LEU A 63 -8.37 6.51 -0.16
CA LEU A 63 -9.45 6.25 -1.10
C LEU A 63 -10.71 5.85 -0.33
N ARG A 64 -11.81 6.58 -0.52
CA ARG A 64 -13.03 6.40 0.29
C ARG A 64 -13.60 5.00 0.19
N ASN A 65 -13.49 4.37 -0.98
CA ASN A 65 -14.06 3.07 -1.29
C ASN A 65 -13.43 2.47 -2.56
N GLU A 66 -13.89 1.26 -2.92
CA GLU A 66 -13.47 0.56 -4.14
C GLU A 66 -13.70 1.39 -5.42
N GLN A 67 -14.79 2.16 -5.51
CA GLN A 67 -15.12 2.93 -6.72
C GLN A 67 -14.07 4.01 -6.98
N GLU A 68 -13.64 4.72 -5.93
CA GLU A 68 -12.57 5.72 -6.02
C GLU A 68 -11.20 5.07 -6.27
N ALA A 69 -10.93 3.91 -5.66
CA ALA A 69 -9.71 3.15 -5.93
C ALA A 69 -9.62 2.64 -7.38
N ALA A 70 -10.74 2.15 -7.93
CA ALA A 70 -10.82 1.74 -9.32
C ALA A 70 -10.65 2.93 -10.27
N ALA A 71 -11.18 4.10 -9.91
CA ALA A 71 -10.96 5.33 -10.67
C ALA A 71 -9.50 5.82 -10.58
N TYR A 72 -8.84 5.70 -9.42
CA TYR A 72 -7.41 5.97 -9.26
C TYR A 72 -6.59 5.08 -10.20
N ALA A 73 -6.89 3.78 -10.23
CA ALA A 73 -6.16 2.78 -11.01
C ALA A 73 -6.21 3.03 -12.54
N VAL A 74 -7.26 3.71 -13.04
CA VAL A 74 -7.39 4.03 -14.48
C VAL A 74 -7.09 5.49 -14.79
N HIS A 75 -6.81 6.32 -13.78
CA HIS A 75 -6.45 7.72 -13.99
C HIS A 75 -5.00 7.79 -14.51
N PRO A 76 -4.74 8.35 -15.72
CA PRO A 76 -3.45 8.22 -16.39
C PRO A 76 -2.22 8.58 -15.52
N GLU A 77 -2.24 9.76 -14.90
CA GLU A 77 -1.09 10.23 -14.11
C GLU A 77 -0.94 9.50 -12.77
N LEU A 78 -2.02 9.34 -12.00
CA LEU A 78 -2.02 8.62 -10.72
C LEU A 78 -1.60 7.16 -10.88
N ARG A 79 -2.14 6.47 -11.88
CA ARG A 79 -1.73 5.11 -12.25
C ARG A 79 -0.25 5.07 -12.58
N SER A 80 0.23 5.92 -13.50
CA SER A 80 1.65 5.93 -13.91
C SER A 80 2.57 6.14 -12.72
N ASN A 81 2.24 7.11 -11.85
CA ASN A 81 3.01 7.38 -10.64
C ASN A 81 3.04 6.17 -9.69
N LEU A 82 1.93 5.44 -9.56
CA LEU A 82 1.86 4.27 -8.70
C LEU A 82 2.68 3.09 -9.25
N VAL A 83 2.66 2.87 -10.57
CA VAL A 83 3.52 1.88 -11.23
C VAL A 83 5.00 2.21 -10.97
N ASP A 84 5.40 3.46 -11.20
CA ASP A 84 6.78 3.91 -10.98
C ASP A 84 7.22 3.74 -9.51
N ALA A 85 6.32 4.07 -8.57
CA ALA A 85 6.56 3.92 -7.15
C ALA A 85 6.71 2.44 -6.74
N PHE A 86 5.83 1.55 -7.22
CA PHE A 86 5.95 0.12 -6.95
C PHE A 86 7.24 -0.46 -7.52
N ASN A 87 7.59 -0.15 -8.76
CA ASN A 87 8.84 -0.65 -9.37
C ASN A 87 10.08 -0.14 -8.63
N THR A 88 10.08 1.13 -8.20
CA THR A 88 11.21 1.71 -7.47
C THR A 88 11.33 1.10 -6.07
N LEU A 89 10.20 0.89 -5.37
CA LEU A 89 10.17 0.23 -4.07
C LEU A 89 10.62 -1.23 -4.16
N GLU A 90 10.17 -1.96 -5.18
CA GLU A 90 10.63 -3.32 -5.46
C GLU A 90 12.16 -3.37 -5.58
N SER A 91 12.74 -2.50 -6.42
CA SER A 91 14.19 -2.43 -6.62
C SER A 91 14.95 -2.03 -5.34
N ALA A 92 14.34 -1.25 -4.46
CA ALA A 92 14.89 -0.95 -3.14
C ALA A 92 14.89 -2.20 -2.23
N MET A 93 13.75 -2.89 -2.16
CA MET A 93 13.59 -4.09 -1.32
C MET A 93 14.45 -5.27 -1.79
N ALA A 94 14.67 -5.42 -3.10
CA ALA A 94 15.49 -6.48 -3.67
C ALA A 94 16.95 -6.49 -3.17
N LYS A 95 17.43 -5.39 -2.61
CA LYS A 95 18.77 -5.27 -1.99
C LYS A 95 18.85 -5.91 -0.60
N HIS A 96 17.73 -6.36 -0.04
CA HIS A 96 17.64 -6.90 1.31
C HIS A 96 17.17 -8.35 1.31
N HIS A 97 17.86 -9.20 2.09
CA HIS A 97 17.51 -10.62 2.18
C HIS A 97 16.37 -10.92 3.16
N SER A 98 16.25 -10.11 4.21
CA SER A 98 15.26 -10.25 5.29
C SER A 98 14.67 -8.90 5.66
N GLN A 99 13.39 -8.90 6.02
CA GLN A 99 12.64 -7.75 6.50
C GLN A 99 12.70 -6.56 5.53
N ALA A 100 12.78 -6.86 4.22
CA ALA A 100 12.97 -5.85 3.19
C ALA A 100 11.93 -4.71 3.23
N PRO A 101 10.62 -4.97 3.42
CA PRO A 101 9.64 -3.90 3.58
C PRO A 101 9.98 -2.95 4.73
N TRP A 102 10.27 -3.49 5.92
CA TRP A 102 10.61 -2.70 7.10
C TRP A 102 11.90 -1.90 6.90
N LYS A 103 12.95 -2.52 6.34
CA LYS A 103 14.24 -1.86 6.09
C LYS A 103 14.13 -0.64 5.20
N VAL A 104 13.24 -0.69 4.21
CA VAL A 104 13.05 0.42 3.27
C VAL A 104 12.06 1.45 3.81
N LEU A 105 10.96 1.03 4.44
CA LEU A 105 9.81 1.90 4.72
C LEU A 105 9.74 2.42 6.15
N ASP A 106 10.36 1.74 7.12
CA ASP A 106 10.10 1.96 8.55
C ASP A 106 11.37 2.13 9.41
N GLU A 107 12.50 1.51 9.06
CA GLU A 107 13.74 1.47 9.86
C GLU A 107 14.23 2.88 10.28
N GLU A 108 14.22 3.84 9.36
CA GLU A 108 14.69 5.22 9.62
C GLU A 108 13.77 6.03 10.53
N PHE A 109 12.55 5.55 10.80
CA PHE A 109 11.66 6.14 11.80
C PHE A 109 11.88 5.57 13.21
N GLY A 110 12.89 4.71 13.40
CA GLY A 110 13.16 4.04 14.68
C GLY A 110 12.10 3.01 15.07
N ARG A 111 11.39 2.46 14.08
CA ARG A 111 10.34 1.46 14.26
C ARG A 111 10.91 0.05 14.33
N GLU A 112 10.22 -0.84 15.02
CA GLU A 112 10.54 -2.26 15.05
C GLU A 112 9.90 -3.01 13.88
N ALA A 113 10.56 -4.08 13.42
CA ALA A 113 10.00 -4.97 12.38
C ALA A 113 8.82 -5.84 12.90
N VAL A 114 8.66 -5.90 14.23
CA VAL A 114 7.55 -6.54 14.93
C VAL A 114 7.03 -5.55 15.96
N GLY A 115 5.85 -4.99 15.76
CA GLY A 115 5.35 -4.00 16.69
C GLY A 115 3.96 -3.45 16.41
N GLU A 116 3.54 -2.59 17.32
CA GLU A 116 2.23 -1.95 17.29
C GLU A 116 2.33 -0.52 16.79
N TRP A 117 1.45 -0.17 15.86
CA TRP A 117 1.23 1.20 15.40
C TRP A 117 2.53 1.92 15.01
N LEU A 118 2.81 3.10 15.60
CA LEU A 118 3.99 3.90 15.32
C LEU A 118 5.30 3.31 15.88
N ASN A 119 5.23 2.31 16.76
CA ASN A 119 6.41 1.54 17.17
C ASN A 119 6.63 0.33 16.25
N GLY A 120 5.62 -0.06 15.47
CA GLY A 120 5.68 -1.15 14.51
C GLY A 120 5.81 -0.68 13.06
N PRO A 121 5.82 -1.62 12.10
CA PRO A 121 6.12 -1.35 10.70
C PRO A 121 4.85 -0.90 9.94
N VAL A 122 4.27 0.23 10.36
CA VAL A 122 3.00 0.75 9.83
C VAL A 122 3.06 1.11 8.35
N ASP A 123 4.20 1.58 7.84
CA ASP A 123 4.31 1.94 6.42
C ASP A 123 4.45 0.70 5.55
N SER A 124 5.16 -0.34 6.02
CA SER A 124 5.13 -1.68 5.42
C SER A 124 3.71 -2.23 5.33
N PHE A 125 2.91 -2.11 6.40
CA PHE A 125 1.52 -2.55 6.39
C PHE A 125 0.66 -1.80 5.36
N LYS A 126 0.83 -0.47 5.23
CA LYS A 126 0.11 0.33 4.24
C LYS A 126 0.46 -0.07 2.81
N VAL A 127 1.74 -0.28 2.51
CA VAL A 127 2.18 -0.77 1.20
C VAL A 127 1.60 -2.15 0.91
N TRP A 128 1.59 -3.05 1.89
CA TRP A 128 1.03 -4.39 1.76
C TRP A 128 -0.47 -4.36 1.39
N ALA A 129 -1.26 -3.53 2.08
CA ALA A 129 -2.67 -3.32 1.77
C ALA A 129 -2.86 -2.64 0.40
N SER A 130 -2.06 -1.61 0.10
CA SER A 130 -2.11 -0.88 -1.19
C SER A 130 -1.79 -1.79 -2.38
N ALA A 131 -0.71 -2.56 -2.30
CA ALA A 131 -0.31 -3.48 -3.37
C ALA A 131 -1.37 -4.58 -3.58
N THR A 132 -1.99 -5.09 -2.50
CA THR A 132 -3.12 -6.04 -2.62
C THR A 132 -4.32 -5.42 -3.32
N LEU A 133 -4.69 -4.19 -2.94
CA LEU A 133 -5.79 -3.44 -3.54
C LEU A 133 -5.56 -3.25 -5.04
N PHE A 134 -4.40 -2.74 -5.43
CA PHE A 134 -4.13 -2.41 -6.82
C PHE A 134 -3.82 -3.62 -7.69
N ALA A 135 -3.20 -4.69 -7.17
CA ALA A 135 -3.08 -5.95 -7.91
C ALA A 135 -4.47 -6.50 -8.29
N THR A 136 -5.42 -6.46 -7.34
CA THR A 136 -6.80 -6.94 -7.53
C THR A 136 -7.55 -6.08 -8.55
N LEU A 137 -7.51 -4.75 -8.40
CA LEU A 137 -8.22 -3.84 -9.30
C LEU A 137 -7.62 -3.84 -10.70
N ALA A 138 -6.29 -3.88 -10.83
CA ALA A 138 -5.60 -3.96 -12.10
C ALA A 138 -5.96 -5.26 -12.85
N TYR A 139 -6.00 -6.40 -12.15
CA TYR A 139 -6.47 -7.67 -12.74
C TYR A 139 -7.90 -7.56 -13.29
N ARG A 140 -8.85 -7.00 -12.51
CA ARG A 140 -10.24 -6.80 -12.95
C ARG A 140 -10.37 -5.88 -14.17
N LYS A 141 -9.38 -5.01 -14.41
CA LYS A 141 -9.36 -4.07 -15.53
C LYS A 141 -8.49 -4.53 -16.71
N GLY A 142 -7.79 -5.66 -16.59
CA GLY A 142 -6.85 -6.13 -17.62
C GLY A 142 -5.58 -5.28 -17.72
N ASP A 143 -5.19 -4.61 -16.64
CA ASP A 143 -3.98 -3.79 -16.57
C ASP A 143 -2.80 -4.62 -16.04
N ASP A 144 -2.10 -5.30 -16.94
CA ASP A 144 -1.01 -6.21 -16.56
C ASP A 144 0.20 -5.50 -15.96
N GLU A 145 0.49 -4.27 -16.38
CA GLU A 145 1.64 -3.52 -15.88
C GLU A 145 1.46 -3.13 -14.41
N LEU A 146 0.31 -2.51 -14.06
CA LEU A 146 0.03 -2.16 -12.67
C LEU A 146 -0.12 -3.42 -11.80
N ARG A 147 -0.75 -4.47 -12.33
CA ARG A 147 -0.87 -5.76 -11.64
C ARG A 147 0.51 -6.33 -11.31
N GLN A 148 1.40 -6.42 -12.29
CA GLN A 148 2.72 -7.02 -12.09
C GLN A 148 3.60 -6.19 -11.16
N ALA A 149 3.58 -4.85 -11.28
CA ALA A 149 4.33 -3.97 -10.37
C ALA A 149 3.91 -4.19 -8.90
N ALA A 150 2.60 -4.27 -8.63
CA ALA A 150 2.08 -4.55 -7.31
C ALA A 150 2.42 -5.97 -6.81
N LEU A 151 2.34 -6.99 -7.68
CA LEU A 151 2.72 -8.36 -7.32
C LEU A 151 4.21 -8.50 -7.00
N ASN A 152 5.09 -7.81 -7.75
CA ASN A 152 6.52 -7.83 -7.47
C ASN A 152 6.82 -7.24 -6.08
N VAL A 153 6.14 -6.15 -5.71
CA VAL A 153 6.21 -5.60 -4.35
C VAL A 153 5.74 -6.64 -3.32
N LEU A 154 4.59 -7.28 -3.53
CA LEU A 154 4.07 -8.31 -2.63
C LEU A 154 5.00 -9.52 -2.45
N SER A 155 5.84 -9.83 -3.43
CA SER A 155 6.82 -10.92 -3.35
C SER A 155 7.89 -10.73 -2.26
N HIS A 156 8.10 -9.48 -1.81
CA HIS A 156 9.03 -9.14 -0.73
C HIS A 156 8.40 -9.24 0.66
N PHE A 157 7.08 -9.42 0.76
CA PHE A 157 6.38 -9.67 2.02
C PHE A 157 6.38 -11.17 2.33
N LYS A 158 7.42 -11.61 3.04
CA LYS A 158 7.73 -13.04 3.27
C LYS A 158 7.21 -13.57 4.61
N GLY A 159 6.61 -12.72 5.44
CA GLY A 159 6.13 -13.06 6.79
C GLY A 159 7.18 -12.89 7.89
N ASP A 160 8.25 -12.12 7.64
CA ASP A 160 9.30 -11.75 8.59
C ASP A 160 9.11 -10.34 9.19
N VAL A 161 8.02 -9.66 8.81
CA VAL A 161 7.56 -8.38 9.35
C VAL A 161 6.15 -8.58 9.92
N ILE A 162 5.91 -8.12 11.15
CA ILE A 162 4.63 -8.31 11.85
C ILE A 162 4.13 -6.95 12.37
N TYR A 163 2.91 -6.61 12.00
CA TYR A 163 2.28 -5.35 12.38
C TYR A 163 1.02 -5.59 13.20
N SER A 164 0.77 -4.79 14.23
CA SER A 164 -0.55 -4.68 14.86
C SER A 164 -1.03 -3.24 14.91
N ALA A 165 -2.34 -3.06 14.76
CA ALA A 165 -2.97 -1.77 14.97
C ALA A 165 -3.05 -1.47 16.49
N GLY A 166 -2.89 -0.21 16.90
CA GLY A 166 -2.98 0.18 18.32
C GLY A 166 -4.41 0.35 18.84
N GLY A 167 -5.40 0.44 17.94
CA GLY A 167 -6.80 0.61 18.28
C GLY A 167 -7.58 1.45 17.27
N LYS A 168 -8.78 1.90 17.65
CA LYS A 168 -9.66 2.68 16.77
C LYS A 168 -8.95 3.94 16.26
N GLY A 169 -8.96 4.13 14.93
CA GLY A 169 -8.33 5.26 14.26
C GLY A 169 -6.86 5.06 13.87
N THR A 170 -6.27 3.91 14.24
CA THR A 170 -4.95 3.49 13.75
C THR A 170 -5.08 2.62 12.50
N SER A 171 -4.07 2.66 11.64
CA SER A 171 -4.05 1.91 10.39
C SER A 171 -4.22 0.41 10.64
N GLY A 172 -5.10 -0.22 9.88
CA GLY A 172 -5.34 -1.67 9.98
C GLY A 172 -6.21 -2.10 11.16
N HIS A 173 -6.74 -1.18 11.96
CA HIS A 173 -7.72 -1.54 12.98
C HIS A 173 -9.04 -1.96 12.33
N VAL A 174 -9.45 -3.19 12.60
CA VAL A 174 -10.79 -3.72 12.32
C VAL A 174 -11.60 -3.77 13.62
N HIS A 175 -12.88 -4.11 13.54
CA HIS A 175 -13.73 -4.24 14.74
C HIS A 175 -13.20 -5.30 15.72
N GLY A 176 -13.29 -5.01 17.02
CA GLY A 176 -12.87 -5.91 18.10
C GLY A 176 -11.59 -5.43 18.82
N PRO A 177 -11.07 -6.23 19.77
CA PRO A 177 -9.87 -5.87 20.53
C PRO A 177 -8.61 -5.87 19.65
N ALA A 178 -7.79 -4.82 19.79
CA ALA A 178 -6.55 -4.64 19.02
C ALA A 178 -5.52 -5.77 19.25
N SER A 179 -5.49 -6.34 20.46
CA SER A 179 -4.63 -7.47 20.82
C SER A 179 -4.83 -8.73 19.97
N ASN A 180 -5.94 -8.83 19.23
CA ASN A 180 -6.25 -9.95 18.35
C ASN A 180 -5.94 -9.66 16.88
N GLN A 181 -5.35 -8.51 16.57
CA GLN A 181 -5.17 -8.02 15.20
C GLN A 181 -3.68 -7.88 14.87
N MET A 182 -2.96 -9.00 14.95
CA MET A 182 -1.58 -9.10 14.48
C MET A 182 -1.54 -9.64 13.06
N TYR A 183 -0.91 -8.89 12.17
CA TYR A 183 -0.77 -9.18 10.76
C TYR A 183 0.67 -9.62 10.48
N VAL A 184 0.85 -10.92 10.22
CA VAL A 184 2.08 -11.43 9.60
C VAL A 184 2.03 -11.01 8.13
N LEU A 185 2.88 -10.07 7.72
CA LEU A 185 2.82 -9.49 6.39
C LEU A 185 3.37 -10.49 5.36
N LYS A 186 2.48 -11.31 4.80
CA LYS A 186 2.79 -12.35 3.83
C LYS A 186 1.67 -12.53 2.82
N GLY A 187 2.02 -12.66 1.54
CA GLY A 187 1.02 -12.82 0.48
C GLY A 187 0.11 -11.60 0.39
N PRO A 188 -1.17 -11.74 0.01
CA PRO A 188 -2.11 -10.61 -0.03
C PRO A 188 -2.71 -10.31 1.35
N ASP A 189 -3.10 -9.05 1.52
CA ASP A 189 -3.94 -8.62 2.64
C ASP A 189 -5.37 -9.16 2.53
N GLN A 190 -5.66 -10.18 3.34
CA GLN A 190 -6.95 -10.87 3.34
C GLN A 190 -8.13 -9.93 3.64
N GLU A 191 -7.93 -8.90 4.47
CA GLU A 191 -9.01 -7.96 4.78
C GLU A 191 -9.27 -7.02 3.61
N THR A 192 -8.23 -6.60 2.89
CA THR A 192 -8.38 -5.87 1.62
C THR A 192 -9.17 -6.72 0.61
N LEU A 193 -8.81 -7.99 0.43
CA LEU A 193 -9.54 -8.91 -0.46
C LEU A 193 -11.01 -9.06 -0.04
N ARG A 194 -11.26 -9.23 1.27
CA ARG A 194 -12.62 -9.33 1.83
C ARG A 194 -13.46 -8.09 1.53
N ILE A 195 -12.90 -6.89 1.66
CA ILE A 195 -13.58 -5.63 1.34
C ILE A 195 -13.93 -5.55 -0.14
N LEU A 196 -13.05 -6.03 -1.03
CA LEU A 196 -13.26 -6.09 -2.48
C LEU A 196 -14.15 -7.26 -2.94
N GLY A 197 -14.60 -8.11 -2.02
CA GLY A 197 -15.33 -9.34 -2.34
C GLY A 197 -14.53 -10.34 -3.19
N GLU A 198 -13.19 -10.28 -3.13
CA GLU A 198 -12.30 -11.12 -3.91
C GLU A 198 -11.95 -12.42 -3.18
N THR A 199 -12.04 -13.54 -3.89
CA THR A 199 -11.78 -14.88 -3.33
C THR A 199 -10.77 -15.70 -4.12
N ASN A 200 -10.41 -15.27 -5.34
CA ASN A 200 -9.53 -16.01 -6.24
C ASN A 200 -8.19 -15.28 -6.43
N TRP A 201 -7.43 -15.17 -5.34
CA TRP A 201 -6.10 -14.58 -5.39
C TRP A 201 -5.15 -15.30 -6.37
N SER A 202 -5.28 -16.63 -6.51
CA SER A 202 -4.47 -17.40 -7.48
C SER A 202 -4.63 -16.91 -8.91
N ALA A 203 -5.83 -16.49 -9.33
CA ALA A 203 -6.03 -15.94 -10.66
C ALA A 203 -5.37 -14.56 -10.83
N ILE A 204 -5.36 -13.74 -9.77
CA ILE A 204 -4.72 -12.42 -9.76
C ILE A 204 -3.20 -12.53 -9.80
N ALA A 205 -2.63 -13.38 -8.93
CA ALA A 205 -1.19 -13.61 -8.83
C ALA A 205 -0.63 -14.32 -10.07
N GLY A 206 -1.45 -15.13 -10.74
CA GLY A 206 -1.03 -16.03 -11.80
C GLY A 206 -0.25 -17.24 -11.26
N ASP A 207 -0.28 -18.34 -12.00
CA ASP A 207 0.52 -19.52 -11.69
C ASP A 207 2.02 -19.18 -11.83
N SER A 208 2.72 -19.09 -10.71
CA SER A 208 4.18 -18.91 -10.66
C SER A 208 4.95 -20.17 -11.11
N THR A 209 4.28 -21.18 -11.65
CA THR A 209 4.80 -22.53 -11.96
C THR A 209 5.16 -22.77 -13.43
N LYS A 210 5.21 -21.75 -14.30
CA LYS A 210 5.48 -21.95 -15.74
C LYS A 210 6.89 -21.63 -16.26
N ASN A 211 7.86 -21.31 -15.40
CA ASN A 211 9.25 -21.02 -15.84
C ASN A 211 10.31 -21.94 -15.19
N GLU A 212 10.02 -23.23 -15.07
CA GLU A 212 11.04 -24.27 -14.90
C GLU A 212 10.71 -25.45 -15.83
N LEU A 213 11.06 -25.33 -17.11
CA LEU A 213 11.23 -26.45 -18.06
C LEU A 213 12.49 -26.20 -18.89
#